data_AF-A0A970U1X8-F1
#
_entry.id   AF-A0A970U1X8-F1
#
_cell.length_a   1.000
_cell.length_b   1.000
_cell.length_c   1.000
_cell.angle_alpha   90.00
_cell.angle_beta   90.00
_cell.angle_gamma   90.00
#
_symmetry.space_group_name_H-M   'P 1'
#
loop_
_entity.id
_entity.type
_entity.pdbx_description
1 polymer ?
#
loop_
_entity_poly.entity_id
_entity_poly.type
_entity_poly.pdbx_seq_one_letter_code
_entity_poly.pdbx_strand_id
1 'polypeptide(L)'
;MKKIIAQILYVSGIFALIIGLMDPLEGSVVIAVGSVFVVISTYLQKDKLRKIFLTSMILIVIGVLIMFYISSLGGFGGNANLSVYWGLSILPYPIGWLIAIIAIIYKEVQRSKYKKIKS
;
A
#
# COMPACT_ATOMS: atom_id res chain seq x y z
N MET A 1 -10.27 15.95 17.94
CA MET A 1 -10.92 14.83 17.21
C MET A 1 -10.18 14.42 15.94
N LYS A 2 -10.04 15.29 14.92
CA LYS A 2 -9.38 14.95 13.63
C LYS A 2 -7.98 14.32 13.75
N LYS A 3 -7.16 14.77 14.73
CA LYS A 3 -5.80 14.25 14.96
C LYS A 3 -5.77 12.80 15.45
N ILE A 4 -6.69 12.43 16.34
CA ILE A 4 -6.78 11.06 16.89
C ILE A 4 -7.24 10.09 15.79
N ILE A 5 -8.28 10.48 15.03
CA ILE A 5 -8.78 9.69 13.90
C ILE A 5 -7.67 9.45 12.87
N ALA A 6 -6.92 10.50 12.51
CA ALA A 6 -5.82 10.35 11.58
C ALA A 6 -4.73 9.40 12.12
N GLN A 7 -4.45 9.42 13.42
CA GLN A 7 -3.48 8.51 14.02
C GLN A 7 -3.96 7.06 14.02
N ILE A 8 -5.23 6.81 14.36
CA ILE A 8 -5.84 5.47 14.31
C ILE A 8 -5.78 4.92 12.88
N LEU A 9 -6.21 5.71 11.89
CA LEU A 9 -6.14 5.35 10.47
C LEU A 9 -4.71 5.07 10.01
N TYR A 10 -3.73 5.83 10.49
CA TYR A 10 -2.33 5.61 10.13
C TYR A 10 -1.85 4.25 10.61
N VAL A 11 -2.09 3.95 11.90
CA VAL A 11 -1.63 2.73 12.55
C VAL A 11 -2.36 1.53 11.98
N SER A 12 -3.69 1.58 11.86
CA SER A 12 -4.46 0.49 11.25
C SER A 12 -4.06 0.25 9.79
N GLY A 13 -3.79 1.32 9.04
CA GLY A 13 -3.29 1.24 7.67
C GLY A 13 -1.94 0.52 7.58
N ILE A 14 -0.98 0.84 8.45
CA ILE A 14 0.32 0.15 8.51
C ILE A 14 0.13 -1.33 8.83
N PHE A 15 -0.70 -1.67 9.82
CA PHE A 15 -0.97 -3.08 10.16
C PHE A 15 -1.60 -3.82 8.98
N ALA A 16 -2.56 -3.21 8.29
CA ALA A 16 -3.17 -3.80 7.09
C ALA A 16 -2.14 -4.03 5.97
N LEU A 17 -1.20 -3.10 5.77
CA LEU A 17 -0.11 -3.26 4.79
C LEU A 17 0.85 -4.42 5.11
N ILE A 18 0.93 -4.84 6.37
CA ILE A 18 1.78 -5.95 6.84
C ILE A 18 1.00 -7.26 6.83
N ILE A 19 -0.20 -7.28 7.43
CA ILE A 19 -1.02 -8.49 7.55
C ILE A 19 -1.46 -8.99 6.18
N GLY A 20 -1.72 -8.10 5.21
CA GLY A 20 -2.10 -8.49 3.86
C GLY A 20 -1.00 -9.21 3.07
N LEU A 21 0.22 -9.38 3.61
CA LEU A 21 1.25 -10.23 2.99
C LEU A 21 1.01 -11.73 3.22
N MET A 22 0.14 -12.10 4.16
CA MET A 22 -0.08 -13.51 4.52
C MET A 22 -0.69 -14.31 3.38
N ASP A 23 -1.52 -13.66 2.56
CA ASP A 23 -2.12 -14.26 1.37
C ASP A 23 -2.04 -13.27 0.20
N PRO A 24 -1.39 -13.62 -0.92
CA PRO A 24 -1.31 -12.75 -2.09
C PRO A 24 -2.66 -12.30 -2.63
N LEU A 25 -3.71 -13.13 -2.66
CA LEU A 25 -4.99 -12.78 -3.29
C LEU A 25 -5.87 -12.00 -2.31
N GLU A 26 -6.28 -12.65 -1.22
CA GLU A 26 -7.16 -12.08 -0.21
C GLU A 26 -6.48 -10.92 0.53
N GLY A 27 -5.19 -11.07 0.84
CA GLY A 27 -4.42 -10.07 1.54
C GLY A 27 -4.12 -8.81 0.70
N SER A 28 -4.14 -8.91 -0.64
CA SER A 28 -4.00 -7.72 -1.49
C SER A 28 -5.14 -6.72 -1.32
N VAL A 29 -6.36 -7.19 -1.03
CA VAL A 29 -7.51 -6.34 -0.72
C VAL A 29 -7.29 -5.63 0.62
N VAL A 30 -6.75 -6.33 1.62
CA VAL A 30 -6.38 -5.76 2.92
C VAL A 30 -5.30 -4.67 2.74
N ILE A 31 -4.29 -4.92 1.91
CA ILE A 31 -3.25 -3.94 1.55
C ILE A 31 -3.86 -2.72 0.84
N ALA A 32 -4.78 -2.93 -0.10
CA ALA A 32 -5.45 -1.84 -0.81
C ALA A 32 -6.22 -0.93 0.17
N VAL A 33 -7.04 -1.52 1.04
CA VAL A 33 -7.77 -0.76 2.08
C VAL A 33 -6.80 -0.07 3.05
N GLY A 34 -5.75 -0.77 3.46
CA GLY A 34 -4.69 -0.22 4.31
C GLY A 34 -4.02 1.01 3.69
N SER A 35 -3.72 0.96 2.39
CA SER A 35 -3.14 2.09 1.66
C SER A 35 -4.07 3.30 1.61
N VAL A 36 -5.38 3.08 1.47
CA VAL A 36 -6.40 4.15 1.56
C VAL A 36 -6.40 4.80 2.94
N PHE A 37 -6.34 4.01 4.02
CA PHE A 37 -6.26 4.55 5.38
C PHE A 37 -5.01 5.42 5.59
N VAL A 38 -3.86 5.00 5.07
CA VAL A 38 -2.62 5.78 5.12
C VAL A 38 -2.76 7.10 4.34
N VAL A 39 -3.38 7.10 3.15
CA VAL A 39 -3.63 8.31 2.37
C VAL A 39 -4.57 9.26 3.10
N ILE A 40 -5.70 8.78 3.61
CA ILE A 40 -6.66 9.61 4.36
C ILE A 40 -5.98 10.23 5.58
N SER A 41 -5.24 9.42 6.33
CA SER A 41 -4.49 9.88 7.50
C SER A 41 -3.49 10.99 7.15
N THR A 42 -2.67 10.78 6.11
CA THR A 42 -1.65 11.74 5.70
C THR A 42 -2.26 13.01 5.10
N TYR A 43 -3.41 12.91 4.45
CA TYR A 43 -4.18 14.06 3.97
C TYR A 43 -4.71 14.91 5.13
N LEU A 44 -5.31 14.27 6.15
CA LEU A 44 -5.81 14.94 7.37
C LEU A 44 -4.70 15.63 8.17
N GLN A 45 -3.48 15.08 8.13
CA GLN A 45 -2.31 15.64 8.82
C GLN A 45 -1.55 16.70 7.99
N LYS A 46 -1.98 16.97 6.74
CA LYS A 46 -1.26 17.84 5.79
C LYS A 46 0.22 17.42 5.62
N ASP A 47 0.46 16.11 5.55
CA ASP A 47 1.81 15.55 5.44
C ASP A 47 2.48 15.95 4.11
N LYS A 48 3.80 16.20 4.15
CA LYS A 48 4.60 16.49 2.96
C LYS A 48 4.66 15.30 2.00
N LEU A 49 4.61 14.07 2.52
CA LEU A 49 4.68 12.84 1.75
C LEU A 49 3.32 12.38 1.19
N ARG A 50 2.24 13.15 1.39
CA ARG A 50 0.87 12.77 0.95
C ARG A 50 0.78 12.35 -0.52
N LYS A 51 1.55 13.01 -1.41
CA LYS A 51 1.55 12.69 -2.85
C LYS A 51 2.18 11.32 -3.12
N ILE A 52 3.25 10.98 -2.39
CA ILE A 52 3.92 9.68 -2.52
C ILE A 52 2.99 8.56 -2.05
N PHE A 53 2.30 8.75 -0.92
CA PHE A 53 1.28 7.79 -0.45
C PHE A 53 0.11 7.67 -1.42
N LEU A 54 -0.34 8.77 -2.03
CA LEU A 54 -1.41 8.72 -3.03
C LEU A 54 -0.98 7.93 -4.28
N THR A 55 0.22 8.21 -4.81
CA THR A 55 0.78 7.45 -5.96
C THR A 55 0.90 5.97 -5.63
N SER A 56 1.40 5.65 -4.44
CA SER A 56 1.50 4.28 -3.94
C SER A 56 0.12 3.59 -3.87
N MET A 57 -0.89 4.24 -3.30
CA MET A 57 -2.27 3.73 -3.24
C MET A 57 -2.84 3.47 -4.64
N ILE A 58 -2.64 4.40 -5.59
CA ILE A 58 -3.12 4.24 -6.97
C ILE A 58 -2.47 3.02 -7.63
N LEU A 59 -1.14 2.87 -7.49
CA LEU A 59 -0.41 1.72 -8.03
C LEU A 59 -0.87 0.39 -7.42
N ILE A 60 -1.08 0.36 -6.09
CA ILE A 60 -1.62 -0.81 -5.38
C ILE A 60 -2.99 -1.17 -5.94
N VAL A 61 -3.94 -0.22 -5.96
CA VAL A 61 -5.33 -0.48 -6.39
C VAL A 61 -5.37 -0.95 -7.84
N ILE A 62 -4.62 -0.31 -8.74
CA ILE A 62 -4.55 -0.74 -10.15
C ILE A 62 -3.97 -2.15 -10.25
N GLY A 63 -2.85 -2.44 -9.58
CA GLY A 63 -2.23 -3.75 -9.61
C GLY A 63 -3.13 -4.85 -9.03
N VAL A 64 -3.87 -4.57 -7.95
CA VAL A 64 -4.87 -5.47 -7.37
C VAL A 64 -5.99 -5.75 -8.36
N LEU A 65 -6.55 -4.73 -9.00
CA LEU A 65 -7.61 -4.91 -10.01
C LEU A 65 -7.14 -5.76 -11.20
N ILE A 66 -5.91 -5.51 -11.69
CA ILE A 66 -5.31 -6.32 -12.75
C ILE A 66 -5.11 -7.78 -12.30
N MET A 67 -4.62 -7.99 -11.08
CA MET A 67 -4.41 -9.33 -10.52
C MET A 67 -5.73 -10.11 -10.42
N PHE A 68 -6.80 -9.50 -9.91
CA PHE A 68 -8.12 -10.12 -9.84
C PHE A 68 -8.71 -10.39 -11.24
N TYR A 69 -8.52 -9.47 -12.18
CA TYR A 69 -8.93 -9.67 -13.57
C TYR A 69 -8.23 -10.90 -14.19
N ILE A 70 -6.91 -11.00 -14.06
CA ILE A 70 -6.14 -12.14 -14.57
C ILE A 70 -6.56 -13.44 -13.86
N SER A 71 -6.79 -13.40 -12.54
CA SER A 71 -7.29 -14.54 -11.77
C SER A 71 -8.66 -15.03 -12.29
N SER A 72 -9.57 -14.10 -12.64
CA SER A 72 -10.88 -14.44 -13.21
C SER A 72 -10.81 -15.12 -14.58
N LEU A 73 -9.73 -14.91 -15.32
CA LEU A 73 -9.47 -15.55 -16.62
C LEU A 73 -8.80 -16.94 -16.49
N GLY A 74 -8.62 -17.44 -15.26
CA GLY A 74 -7.95 -18.70 -14.98
C GLY A 74 -6.46 -18.58 -14.67
N GLY A 75 -5.95 -17.36 -14.46
CA GLY A 75 -4.55 -17.11 -14.12
C GLY A 75 -3.59 -17.17 -15.31
N PHE A 76 -2.29 -17.24 -15.03
CA PHE A 76 -1.21 -17.26 -16.03
C PHE A 76 -0.17 -18.34 -15.73
N GLY A 77 0.44 -18.91 -16.78
CA GLY A 77 1.48 -19.93 -16.68
C GLY A 77 0.96 -21.38 -16.60
N GLY A 78 1.86 -22.35 -16.84
CA GLY A 78 1.50 -23.77 -16.86
C GLY A 78 0.43 -24.09 -17.92
N ASN A 79 -0.67 -24.70 -17.50
CA ASN A 79 -1.83 -25.03 -18.34
C ASN A 79 -2.85 -23.88 -18.46
N ALA A 80 -2.55 -22.68 -17.95
CA ALA A 80 -3.48 -21.55 -18.00
C ALA A 80 -3.57 -20.95 -19.40
N ASN A 81 -4.70 -20.27 -19.68
CA ASN A 81 -4.97 -19.64 -20.98
C ASN A 81 -4.06 -18.42 -21.25
N LEU A 82 -3.48 -17.79 -20.22
CA LEU A 82 -2.64 -16.60 -20.36
C LEU A 82 -1.15 -16.93 -20.26
N SER A 83 -0.36 -16.28 -21.13
CA SER A 83 1.11 -16.38 -21.11
C SER A 83 1.70 -15.77 -19.82
N VAL A 84 2.89 -16.25 -19.43
CA VAL A 84 3.58 -15.79 -18.21
C VAL A 84 3.86 -14.28 -18.22
N TYR A 85 3.98 -13.66 -19.40
CA TYR A 85 4.19 -12.21 -19.54
C TYR A 85 3.06 -11.36 -18.95
N TRP A 86 1.84 -11.89 -18.86
CA TRP A 86 0.73 -11.22 -18.17
C TRP A 86 1.02 -10.99 -16.69
N GLY A 87 1.88 -11.79 -16.08
CA GLY A 87 2.36 -11.57 -14.71
C GLY A 87 3.07 -10.23 -14.53
N LEU A 88 3.72 -9.68 -15.58
CA LEU A 88 4.35 -8.35 -15.52
C LEU A 88 3.34 -7.24 -15.30
N SER A 89 2.10 -7.41 -15.76
CA SER A 89 1.03 -6.42 -15.58
C SER A 89 0.62 -6.28 -14.11
N ILE A 90 0.98 -7.23 -13.24
CA ILE A 90 0.70 -7.19 -11.79
C ILE A 90 1.73 -6.32 -11.05
N LEU A 91 2.89 -6.01 -11.64
CA LEU A 91 3.98 -5.23 -11.02
C LEU A 91 3.58 -3.90 -10.35
N PRO A 92 2.57 -3.13 -10.82
CA PRO A 92 2.11 -1.95 -10.10
C PRO A 92 1.78 -2.22 -8.63
N TYR A 93 1.24 -3.41 -8.30
CA TYR A 93 0.90 -3.78 -6.92
C TYR A 93 2.12 -3.83 -5.99
N PRO A 94 3.13 -4.70 -6.21
CA PRO A 94 4.30 -4.77 -5.34
C PRO A 94 5.13 -3.48 -5.37
N ILE A 95 5.20 -2.78 -6.52
CA ILE A 95 5.89 -1.48 -6.60
C ILE A 95 5.20 -0.45 -5.70
N GLY A 96 3.88 -0.34 -5.81
CA GLY A 96 3.10 0.58 -4.99
C GLY A 96 3.25 0.27 -3.49
N TRP A 97 3.23 -1.00 -3.11
CA TRP A 97 3.46 -1.44 -1.74
C TRP A 97 4.87 -1.08 -1.23
N LEU A 98 5.93 -1.35 -2.01
CA LEU A 98 7.30 -0.98 -1.64
C LEU A 98 7.46 0.52 -1.42
N ILE A 99 6.87 1.34 -2.29
CA ILE A 99 6.87 2.80 -2.13
C ILE A 99 6.19 3.20 -0.81
N ALA A 100 5.06 2.56 -0.45
CA ALA A 100 4.38 2.82 0.83
C ALA A 100 5.30 2.55 2.02
N ILE A 101 5.91 1.37 2.06
CA ILE A 101 6.77 0.93 3.16
C ILE A 101 7.99 1.84 3.29
N ILE A 102 8.67 2.15 2.19
CA ILE A 102 9.82 3.06 2.17
C ILE A 102 9.41 4.44 2.70
N ALA A 103 8.27 4.97 2.26
CA ALA A 103 7.77 6.27 2.71
C ALA A 103 7.41 6.28 4.21
N ILE A 104 6.83 5.19 4.73
CA ILE A 104 6.54 5.01 6.16
C ILE A 104 7.84 5.01 6.97
N ILE A 105 8.82 4.19 6.58
CA ILE A 105 10.11 4.10 7.27
C ILE A 105 10.81 5.47 7.26
N TYR A 106 10.88 6.12 6.09
CA TYR A 106 11.48 7.44 5.96
C TYR A 106 10.81 8.46 6.89
N LYS A 107 9.47 8.49 6.92
CA LYS A 107 8.70 9.38 7.78
C LYS A 107 9.01 9.16 9.26
N GLU A 108 9.01 7.92 9.73
CA GLU A 108 9.24 7.61 11.15
C GLU A 108 10.70 7.85 11.56
N VAL A 109 11.67 7.59 10.68
CA VAL A 109 13.08 7.95 10.93
C VAL A 109 13.25 9.46 11.10
N GLN A 110 12.64 10.28 10.22
CA GLN A 110 12.70 11.74 10.32
C GLN A 110 12.01 12.25 11.60
N ARG A 111 10.89 11.66 11.97
CA ARG A 111 10.16 11.99 13.19
C ARG A 111 10.99 11.68 14.45
N SER A 112 11.70 10.56 14.46
CA SER A 112 12.59 10.17 15.56
C SER A 112 13.77 11.14 15.71
N LYS A 113 14.44 11.49 14.60
CA LYS A 113 15.53 12.48 14.59
C LYS A 113 15.08 13.83 15.15
N TYR A 114 13.91 14.30 14.76
CA TYR A 114 13.38 15.59 15.23
C TYR A 114 13.07 15.59 16.74
N LYS A 115 12.57 14.48 17.30
CA LYS A 115 12.34 14.36 18.75
C LYS A 115 13.64 14.41 19.55
N LYS A 116 14.69 13.72 19.06
CA LYS A 116 16.00 13.67 19.74
C LYS A 116 16.68 15.05 19.82
N ILE A 117 16.48 15.91 18.82
CA ILE A 117 17.05 17.28 18.80
C ILE A 117 16.34 18.22 19.78
N LYS A 118 15.07 17.94 20.13
CA LYS A 118 14.25 18.79 21.01
C LYS A 118 14.22 18.35 22.48
N SER A 119 14.80 17.19 22.79
CA SER A 119 14.96 16.68 24.15
C SER A 119 16.31 17.09 24.71
#